data_AF-A0A8H5LST8-F1
#
_entry.id   AF-A0A8H5LST8-F1
#
_cell.length_a   1.000
_cell.length_b   1.000
_cell.length_c   1.000
_cell.angle_alpha   90.00
_cell.angle_beta   90.00
_cell.angle_gamma   90.00
#
_symmetry.space_group_name_H-M   'P 1'
#
loop_
_entity.id
_entity.type
_entity.pdbx_description
1 polymer ?
#
loop_
_entity_poly.entity_id
_entity_poly.type
_entity_poly.pdbx_seq_one_letter_code
_entity_poly.pdbx_strand_id
1 'polypeptide(L)'
;MLQSKICLLTLTFPRARIIWSSSPYATTEIFKDLKTNNAEPDPAKAIIVGADDDTEAGAGINAAAEELLWCLPGINAKNIKHVMNRISTVRELCEMDIFQVQDLLGVEPGKLCWEFMHRGETNR
;
A
#
# COMPACT_ATOMS: atom_id res chain seq x y z
N MET A 1 -7.25 0.95 25.50
CA MET A 1 -7.28 0.65 24.05
C MET A 1 -5.90 0.68 23.38
N LEU A 2 -4.95 1.54 23.76
CA LEU A 2 -3.61 1.56 23.15
C LEU A 2 -2.70 0.42 23.68
N GLN A 3 -2.69 0.20 25.00
CA GLN A 3 -1.86 -0.83 25.65
C GLN A 3 -2.16 -2.24 25.11
N SER A 4 -3.43 -2.57 24.89
CA SER A 4 -3.84 -3.86 24.32
C SER A 4 -3.35 -4.05 22.89
N LYS A 5 -3.34 -2.99 22.07
CA LYS A 5 -2.81 -3.02 20.70
C LYS A 5 -1.28 -3.18 20.68
N ILE A 6 -0.57 -2.48 21.57
CA ILE A 6 0.89 -2.63 21.71
C ILE A 6 1.24 -4.06 22.14
N CYS A 7 0.50 -4.61 23.11
CA CYS A 7 0.71 -5.98 23.57
C CYS A 7 0.49 -7.00 22.43
N LEU A 8 -0.59 -6.86 21.66
CA LEU A 8 -0.85 -7.69 20.49
C LEU A 8 0.28 -7.59 19.45
N LEU A 9 0.81 -6.39 19.20
CA LEU A 9 1.93 -6.17 18.29
C LEU A 9 3.18 -6.94 18.76
N THR A 10 3.51 -6.86 20.05
CA THR A 10 4.68 -7.56 20.61
C THR A 10 4.54 -9.08 20.60
N LEU A 11 3.31 -9.61 20.73
CA LEU A 11 3.04 -11.04 20.62
C LEU A 11 3.14 -11.53 19.17
N THR A 12 2.66 -10.71 18.22
CA THR A 12 2.64 -11.07 16.80
C THR A 12 4.03 -11.02 16.18
N PHE A 13 4.88 -10.07 16.60
CA PHE A 13 6.21 -9.85 16.05
C PHE A 13 7.29 -10.00 17.13
N PRO A 14 7.74 -11.23 17.45
CA PRO A 14 8.65 -11.50 18.57
C PRO A 14 10.05 -10.88 18.42
N ARG A 15 10.42 -10.46 17.22
CA ARG A 15 11.70 -9.77 16.94
C ARG A 15 11.59 -8.24 17.02
N ALA A 16 10.39 -7.69 17.13
CA ALA A 16 10.19 -6.25 17.24
C ALA A 16 10.69 -5.75 18.59
N ARG A 17 11.38 -4.60 18.58
CA ARG A 17 11.88 -3.93 19.80
C ARG A 17 11.34 -2.51 19.82
N ILE A 18 10.83 -2.09 20.98
CA ILE A 18 10.26 -0.75 21.17
C ILE A 18 11.20 0.04 22.08
N ILE A 19 11.53 1.27 21.68
CA ILE A 19 12.34 2.21 22.46
C ILE A 19 11.46 3.42 22.78
N TRP A 20 11.40 3.80 24.05
CA TRP A 20 10.70 5.00 24.51
C TRP A 20 11.74 6.04 24.91
N SER A 21 11.68 7.23 24.32
CA SER A 21 12.52 8.37 24.70
C SER A 21 11.68 9.53 25.20
N SER A 22 12.17 10.25 26.21
CA SER A 22 11.47 11.36 26.85
C SER A 22 11.69 12.70 26.16
N SER A 23 12.69 12.79 25.27
CA SER A 23 13.00 14.00 24.49
C SER A 23 13.86 13.68 23.26
N PRO A 24 13.96 14.60 22.27
CA PRO A 24 14.85 14.42 21.13
C PRO A 24 16.33 14.27 21.53
N TYR A 25 16.78 14.99 22.56
CA TYR A 25 18.15 14.87 23.08
C TYR A 25 18.40 13.46 23.62
N ALA A 26 17.47 12.92 24.42
CA ALA A 26 17.55 11.54 24.90
C ALA A 26 17.57 10.54 23.73
N THR A 27 16.80 10.78 22.66
CA THR A 27 16.87 9.93 21.45
C THR A 27 18.27 9.91 20.83
N THR A 28 18.95 11.06 20.74
CA THR A 28 20.30 11.13 20.16
C THR A 28 21.33 10.36 20.99
N GLU A 29 21.23 10.43 22.32
CA GLU A 29 22.09 9.67 23.22
C GLU A 29 21.85 8.17 23.07
N ILE A 30 20.58 7.74 23.06
CA ILE A 30 20.20 6.34 22.84
C ILE A 30 20.76 5.82 21.51
N PHE A 31 20.66 6.59 20.43
CA PHE A 31 21.21 6.19 19.13
C PHE A 31 22.73 6.07 19.13
N LYS A 32 23.43 6.98 19.81
CA LYS A 32 24.89 6.92 19.96
C LYS A 32 25.30 5.67 20.74
N ASP A 33 24.62 5.36 21.83
CA ASP A 33 24.90 4.18 22.65
C ASP A 33 24.66 2.88 21.87
N LEU A 34 23.53 2.79 21.16
CA LEU A 34 23.22 1.64 20.30
C LEU A 34 24.23 1.48 19.16
N LYS A 35 24.79 2.58 18.67
CA LYS A 35 25.77 2.56 17.58
C LYS A 35 27.18 2.15 18.03
N THR A 36 27.54 2.36 19.29
CA THR A 36 28.92 2.26 19.80
C THR A 36 29.62 0.91 19.49
N ASN A 37 28.87 -0.20 19.46
CA ASN A 37 29.42 -1.54 19.19
C ASN A 37 29.04 -2.09 17.80
N ASN A 38 28.55 -1.25 16.90
CA ASN A 38 28.09 -1.65 15.57
C ASN A 38 28.91 -0.98 14.46
N ALA A 39 29.23 -1.73 13.40
CA ALA A 39 29.94 -1.22 12.24
C ALA A 39 29.13 -0.14 11.50
N GLU A 40 29.81 0.68 10.69
CA GLU A 40 29.14 1.67 9.83
C GLU A 40 28.27 1.00 8.75
N PRO A 41 27.03 1.51 8.50
CA PRO A 41 26.18 0.96 7.47
C PRO A 41 26.80 1.26 6.10
N ASP A 42 26.77 0.28 5.20
CA ASP A 42 27.25 0.45 3.84
C ASP A 42 26.16 1.11 2.98
N PRO A 43 26.40 2.31 2.42
CA PRO A 43 25.43 3.02 1.59
C PRO A 43 25.10 2.27 0.30
N ALA A 44 26.06 1.58 -0.31
CA ALA A 44 25.82 0.82 -1.54
C ALA A 44 24.87 -0.35 -1.29
N LYS A 45 25.08 -1.07 -0.18
CA LYS A 45 24.19 -2.15 0.25
C LYS A 45 22.78 -1.64 0.61
N ALA A 46 22.68 -0.49 1.26
CA ALA A 46 21.40 0.09 1.64
C ALA A 46 20.52 0.44 0.42
N ILE A 47 21.13 0.97 -0.64
CA ILE A 47 20.43 1.27 -1.91
C ILE A 47 19.85 0.01 -2.53
N ILE A 48 20.63 -1.08 -2.58
CA ILE A 48 20.18 -2.35 -3.17
C ILE A 48 18.99 -2.92 -2.40
N VAL A 49 19.07 -2.97 -1.06
CA VAL A 49 17.98 -3.48 -0.22
C VAL A 49 16.70 -2.63 -0.35
N GLY A 50 16.83 -1.31 -0.52
CA GLY A 50 15.68 -0.42 -0.72
C GLY A 50 15.05 -0.51 -2.11
N ALA A 51 15.76 -1.07 -3.10
CA ALA A 51 15.28 -1.19 -4.48
C ALA A 51 14.53 -2.51 -4.75
N ASP A 52 14.76 -3.56 -3.95
CA ASP A 52 14.17 -4.89 -4.17
C ASP A 52 12.66 -4.97 -3.87
N ASP A 53 12.06 -3.96 -3.21
CA ASP A 53 10.62 -3.97 -2.86
C ASP A 53 9.71 -3.23 -3.85
N ASP A 54 10.25 -2.49 -4.83
CA ASP A 54 9.45 -1.89 -5.89
C ASP A 54 10.27 -1.59 -7.14
N THR A 55 10.20 -2.50 -8.12
CA THR A 55 10.68 -2.29 -9.49
C THR A 55 10.03 -1.07 -10.18
N GLU A 56 9.00 -0.45 -9.57
CA GLU A 56 8.22 0.65 -10.16
C GLU A 56 8.17 1.93 -9.31
N ALA A 57 8.85 2.01 -8.14
CA ALA A 57 8.79 3.16 -7.22
C ALA A 57 9.31 4.51 -7.79
N GLY A 58 9.79 4.53 -9.03
CA GLY A 58 10.15 5.75 -9.77
C GLY A 58 9.49 5.88 -11.14
N ALA A 59 8.65 4.93 -11.55
CA ALA A 59 8.08 4.87 -12.90
C ALA A 59 6.78 5.67 -12.99
N GLY A 60 6.78 6.95 -12.58
CA GLY A 60 5.69 7.89 -12.87
C GLY A 60 4.27 7.33 -12.70
N ILE A 61 4.05 6.46 -11.70
CA ILE A 61 2.74 5.91 -11.44
C ILE A 61 1.91 7.08 -10.94
N ASN A 62 0.79 7.34 -11.61
CA ASN A 62 -0.16 8.34 -11.14
C ASN A 62 -0.73 7.85 -9.80
N ALA A 63 -0.06 8.18 -8.70
CA ALA A 63 -0.42 7.75 -7.35
C ALA A 63 -1.87 8.12 -7.02
N ALA A 64 -2.36 9.25 -7.54
CA ALA A 64 -3.75 9.66 -7.38
C ALA A 64 -4.73 8.74 -8.13
N ALA A 65 -4.37 8.22 -9.31
CA ALA A 65 -5.18 7.24 -10.02
C ALA A 65 -5.19 5.88 -9.30
N GLU A 66 -4.03 5.46 -8.76
CA GLU A 66 -3.93 4.23 -7.99
C GLU A 66 -4.76 4.29 -6.69
N GLU A 67 -4.62 5.38 -5.91
CA GLU A 67 -5.42 5.62 -4.71
C GLU A 67 -6.92 5.66 -5.00
N LEU A 68 -7.32 6.21 -6.15
CA LEU A 68 -8.72 6.22 -6.57
C LEU A 68 -9.22 4.79 -6.84
N LEU A 69 -8.43 3.97 -7.54
CA LEU A 69 -8.80 2.57 -7.79
C LEU A 69 -8.90 1.77 -6.47
N TRP A 70 -8.03 2.04 -5.50
CA TRP A 70 -8.12 1.42 -4.17
C TRP A 70 -9.43 1.72 -3.44
N CYS A 71 -10.09 2.83 -3.76
CA CYS A 71 -11.39 3.17 -3.18
C CYS A 71 -12.56 2.39 -3.82
N LEU A 72 -12.35 1.74 -4.96
CA LEU A 72 -13.42 1.03 -5.67
C LEU A 72 -13.67 -0.37 -5.06
N PRO A 73 -14.93 -0.75 -4.85
CA PRO A 73 -15.26 -2.05 -4.30
C PRO A 73 -14.86 -3.16 -5.28
N GLY A 74 -14.10 -4.14 -4.78
CA GLY A 74 -13.61 -5.26 -5.60
C GLY A 74 -12.16 -5.10 -6.08
N ILE A 75 -11.55 -3.92 -5.92
CA ILE A 75 -10.10 -3.73 -6.16
C ILE A 75 -9.29 -4.15 -4.93
N ASN A 76 -8.19 -4.85 -5.15
CA ASN A 76 -7.30 -5.39 -4.13
C ASN A 76 -5.84 -5.39 -4.63
N ALA A 77 -4.91 -5.69 -3.71
CA ALA A 77 -3.46 -5.72 -3.99
C ALA A 77 -3.07 -6.66 -5.15
N LYS A 78 -3.88 -7.69 -5.43
CA LYS A 78 -3.57 -8.69 -6.46
C LYS A 78 -4.05 -8.26 -7.85
N ASN A 79 -5.16 -7.51 -7.94
CA ASN A 79 -5.77 -7.14 -9.22
C ASN A 79 -5.48 -5.69 -9.65
N ILE A 80 -5.05 -4.81 -8.75
CA ILE A 80 -4.83 -3.39 -9.07
C ILE A 80 -3.78 -3.17 -10.17
N LYS A 81 -2.66 -3.91 -10.12
CA LYS A 81 -1.63 -3.85 -11.17
C LYS A 81 -2.17 -4.34 -12.51
N HIS A 82 -3.00 -5.38 -12.50
CA HIS A 82 -3.64 -5.88 -13.72
C HIS A 82 -4.61 -4.84 -14.31
N VAL A 83 -5.41 -4.18 -13.47
CA VAL A 83 -6.32 -3.12 -13.89
C VAL A 83 -5.55 -1.95 -14.49
N MET A 84 -4.55 -1.42 -13.78
CA MET A 84 -3.71 -0.30 -14.23
C MET A 84 -2.97 -0.57 -15.54
N ASN A 85 -2.57 -1.81 -15.79
CA ASN A 85 -1.94 -2.19 -17.07
C ASN A 85 -2.92 -2.35 -18.23
N ARG A 86 -4.21 -2.57 -17.93
CA ARG A 86 -5.24 -2.81 -18.94
C ARG A 86 -5.98 -1.54 -19.34
N ILE A 87 -6.17 -0.60 -18.42
CA ILE A 87 -6.88 0.66 -18.67
C ILE A 87 -5.87 1.79 -18.84
N SER A 88 -6.11 2.65 -19.82
CA SER A 88 -5.27 3.85 -20.03
C SER A 88 -5.73 5.01 -19.15
N THR A 89 -7.02 5.04 -18.80
CA THR A 89 -7.61 6.08 -17.97
C THR A 89 -8.69 5.51 -17.04
N VAL A 90 -8.91 6.15 -15.89
CA VAL A 90 -10.01 5.79 -14.98
C VAL A 90 -11.38 5.98 -15.65
N ARG A 91 -11.51 6.92 -16.58
CA ARG A 91 -12.73 7.12 -17.37
C ARG A 91 -13.10 5.89 -18.18
N GLU A 92 -12.12 5.26 -18.81
CA GLU A 92 -12.32 4.04 -19.62
C GLU A 92 -12.97 2.93 -18.77
N LEU A 93 -12.54 2.79 -17.51
CA LEU A 93 -13.16 1.85 -16.57
C LEU A 93 -14.64 2.18 -16.31
N CYS A 94 -15.03 3.46 -16.27
CA CYS A 94 -16.43 3.88 -16.08
C CYS A 94 -17.32 3.65 -17.31
N GLU A 95 -16.74 3.64 -18.51
CA GLU A 95 -17.48 3.48 -19.76
C GLU A 95 -17.56 2.00 -20.20
N MET A 96 -16.96 1.08 -19.44
CA MET A 96 -16.97 -0.36 -19.70
C MET A 96 -18.30 -1.03 -19.33
N ASP A 97 -18.65 -2.03 -20.13
CA ASP A 97 -19.80 -2.90 -19.86
C ASP A 97 -19.50 -3.89 -18.72
N ILE A 98 -20.55 -4.42 -18.08
CA ILE A 98 -20.43 -5.33 -16.92
C ILE A 98 -19.56 -6.55 -17.25
N PHE A 99 -19.64 -7.09 -18.46
CA PHE A 99 -18.83 -8.23 -18.90
C PHE A 99 -17.34 -7.87 -18.99
N GLN A 100 -17.00 -6.65 -19.39
CA GLN A 100 -15.61 -6.19 -19.50
C GLN A 100 -15.01 -5.96 -18.12
N VAL A 101 -15.78 -5.40 -17.19
CA VAL A 101 -15.35 -5.21 -15.79
C VAL A 101 -15.19 -6.56 -15.08
N GLN A 102 -16.07 -7.52 -15.36
CA GLN A 102 -15.95 -8.89 -14.84
C GLN A 102 -14.77 -9.66 -15.42
N ASP A 103 -14.39 -9.44 -16.67
CA ASP A 103 -13.15 -9.99 -17.25
C ASP A 103 -11.90 -9.41 -16.56
N LEU A 104 -11.94 -8.11 -16.19
CA LEU A 104 -10.83 -7.42 -15.57
C LEU A 104 -10.59 -7.78 -14.10
N LEU A 105 -11.67 -7.87 -13.32
CA LEU A 105 -11.62 -8.00 -11.85
C LEU A 105 -12.06 -9.40 -11.36
N GLY A 106 -12.81 -10.15 -12.17
CA GLY A 106 -13.51 -11.37 -11.79
C GLY A 106 -15.02 -11.16 -11.64
N VAL A 107 -15.79 -12.25 -11.68
CA VAL A 107 -17.27 -12.23 -11.76
C VAL A 107 -17.93 -11.47 -10.60
N GLU A 108 -17.55 -11.81 -9.37
CA GLU A 108 -18.11 -11.22 -8.15
C GLU A 108 -17.57 -9.81 -7.84
N PRO A 109 -16.24 -9.57 -7.77
CA PRO A 109 -15.70 -8.23 -7.55
C PRO A 109 -16.00 -7.25 -8.70
N GLY A 110 -16.02 -7.72 -9.94
CA GLY A 110 -16.35 -6.88 -11.10
C GLY A 110 -17.81 -6.42 -11.09
N LYS A 111 -18.73 -7.28 -10.65
CA LYS A 111 -20.14 -6.90 -10.47
C LYS A 111 -20.30 -5.80 -9.41
N LEU A 112 -19.63 -5.93 -8.26
CA LEU A 112 -19.65 -4.93 -7.19
C LEU A 112 -19.09 -3.58 -7.65
N CYS A 113 -17.96 -3.60 -8.37
CA CYS A 113 -17.34 -2.41 -8.93
C CYS A 113 -18.29 -1.71 -9.92
N TRP A 114 -18.85 -2.48 -10.87
CA TRP A 114 -19.73 -1.94 -11.90
C TRP A 114 -21.03 -1.34 -11.32
N GLU A 115 -21.67 -2.05 -10.37
CA GLU A 115 -22.86 -1.56 -9.67
C GLU A 115 -22.58 -0.27 -8.90
N PHE A 116 -21.42 -0.14 -8.25
CA PHE A 116 -21.05 1.08 -7.54
C PHE A 116 -20.93 2.28 -8.46
N MET A 117 -20.29 2.10 -9.62
CA MET A 117 -20.04 3.16 -10.60
C MET A 117 -21.33 3.65 -11.27
N HIS A 118 -22.24 2.73 -11.59
CA HIS A 118 -23.48 3.04 -12.32
C HIS A 118 -24.70 3.26 -11.41
N ARG A 119 -24.53 3.20 -10.08
CA ARG A 119 -25.62 3.35 -9.10
C ARG A 119 -26.43 4.65 -9.27
N GLY A 120 -25.80 5.72 -9.77
CA GLY A 120 -26.43 7.02 -9.98
C GLY A 120 -27.26 7.14 -11.27
N GLU A 121 -27.03 6.27 -12.26
CA GLU A 121 -27.75 6.29 -13.54
C GLU A 121 -29.10 5.58 -13.43
N THR A 122 -29.19 4.55 -12.60
CA THR A 122 -30.42 3.77 -12.34
C THR A 122 -31.49 4.56 -11.57
N ASN A 123 -31.14 5.69 -10.96
CA ASN A 123 -32.01 6.44 -10.04
C ASN A 123 -32.45 7.81 -10.60
N ARG A 124 -32.42 7.98 -11.92
CA ARG A 124 -32.83 9.21 -12.61
C ARG A 124 -33.95 8.96 -13.62
#